data_AF-A0A8S3J1J0-F1
#
_entry.id   AF-A0A8S3J1J0-F1
#
_cell.length_a   1.000
_cell.length_b   1.000
_cell.length_c   1.000
_cell.angle_alpha   90.00
_cell.angle_beta   90.00
_cell.angle_gamma   90.00
#
_symmetry.space_group_name_H-M   'P 1'
#
loop_
_entity.id
_entity.type
_entity.pdbx_description
1 polymer ?
#
loop_
_entity_poly.entity_id
_entity_poly.type
_entity_poly.pdbx_seq_one_letter_code
_entity_poly.pdbx_strand_id
1 'polypeptide(L)'
;KPIQNQVFQAKQLKNIDRLNSKQTWFCHRGILIYYGKNESEKCLCPPSYYGSRCQYQNQRVSLTLRFRNENLNKLDIMGIIITLIDNAGVIQSHEQVTYIPIHDCNTKFNIYLLYRDRPKDTTKNYTIRIDAYDKINLLYLASWTLPVKFIFMPVNRVSAELVIPARYHCHRVCNLQHREQQKLVNTEFCRCESKNPQTTFLDREKCNCSSDSLCVGIVHNRSICLCPLTKMSPRCFIKSICQKNICMNGGLCVPHNDRISLTNFT
;
A
#
# COMPACT_ATOMS: atom_id res chain seq x y z
N LYS A 1 -20.48 -29.19 -20.99
CA LYS A 1 -19.34 -28.40 -21.54
C LYS A 1 -18.36 -28.12 -20.39
N PRO A 2 -17.29 -28.91 -20.23
CA PRO A 2 -16.32 -28.67 -19.17
C PRO A 2 -15.27 -27.64 -19.60
N ILE A 3 -14.93 -26.75 -18.67
CA ILE A 3 -13.93 -25.70 -18.80
C ILE A 3 -12.56 -26.38 -18.75
N GLN A 4 -11.86 -26.46 -19.89
CA GLN A 4 -10.49 -26.95 -19.94
C GLN A 4 -9.54 -25.91 -19.33
N ASN A 5 -8.96 -26.27 -18.19
CA ASN A 5 -7.81 -25.59 -17.61
C ASN A 5 -6.66 -25.54 -18.64
N GLN A 6 -6.36 -24.35 -19.13
CA GLN A 6 -5.21 -24.12 -20.02
C GLN A 6 -3.95 -24.02 -19.17
N VAL A 7 -3.13 -25.06 -19.26
CA VAL A 7 -1.85 -25.20 -18.55
C VAL A 7 -0.88 -24.13 -19.06
N PHE A 8 -0.35 -23.31 -18.16
CA PHE A 8 0.78 -22.42 -18.43
C PHE A 8 2.04 -23.27 -18.56
N GLN A 9 2.61 -23.40 -19.75
CA GLN A 9 3.95 -23.97 -19.92
C GLN A 9 4.98 -22.84 -19.94
N ALA A 10 5.61 -22.59 -18.79
CA ALA A 10 6.87 -21.86 -18.74
C ALA A 10 7.98 -22.83 -19.17
N LYS A 11 8.36 -22.80 -20.45
CA LYS A 11 9.51 -23.57 -20.92
C LYS A 11 10.77 -22.88 -20.37
N GLN A 12 11.41 -23.47 -19.35
CA GLN A 12 12.78 -23.10 -19.00
C GLN A 12 13.66 -23.42 -20.22
N LEU A 13 14.13 -22.38 -20.90
CA LEU A 13 15.05 -22.48 -22.02
C LEU A 13 16.38 -23.04 -21.50
N LYS A 14 16.57 -24.35 -21.63
CA LYS A 14 17.82 -25.06 -21.35
C LYS A 14 18.90 -24.89 -22.43
N ASN A 15 18.83 -23.85 -23.26
CA ASN A 15 19.88 -23.50 -24.22
C ASN A 15 20.04 -21.98 -24.24
N ILE A 16 21.10 -21.50 -23.57
CA ILE A 16 21.49 -20.09 -23.52
C ILE A 16 22.25 -19.66 -24.80
N ASP A 17 22.57 -20.61 -25.68
CA ASP A 17 23.32 -20.30 -26.89
C ASP A 17 22.38 -20.04 -28.08
N ARG A 18 22.19 -18.75 -28.37
CA ARG A 18 21.44 -18.12 -29.48
C ARG A 18 19.94 -17.93 -29.28
N LEU A 19 19.56 -17.20 -28.23
CA LEU A 19 18.38 -16.33 -28.34
C LEU A 19 18.67 -15.27 -29.43
N ASN A 20 17.90 -15.29 -30.50
CA ASN A 20 18.02 -14.32 -31.60
C ASN A 20 17.86 -12.90 -31.00
N SER A 21 18.77 -11.97 -31.30
CA SER A 21 18.81 -10.63 -30.69
C SER A 21 17.51 -9.83 -30.84
N LYS A 22 16.68 -10.20 -31.84
CA LYS A 22 15.32 -9.66 -32.03
C LYS A 22 14.29 -10.18 -31.00
N GLN A 23 14.43 -11.43 -30.53
CA GLN A 23 13.53 -12.04 -29.55
C GLN A 23 13.78 -11.53 -28.13
N THR A 24 15.02 -11.20 -27.79
CA THR A 24 15.36 -10.59 -26.48
C THR A 24 14.81 -9.17 -26.32
N TRP A 25 14.59 -8.42 -27.42
CA TRP A 25 14.09 -7.04 -27.34
C TRP A 25 12.57 -6.89 -27.52
N PHE A 26 11.86 -7.94 -27.92
CA PHE A 26 10.43 -7.85 -28.25
C PHE A 26 9.57 -7.30 -27.09
N CYS A 27 9.86 -7.73 -25.86
CA CYS A 27 9.15 -7.27 -24.66
C CYS A 27 9.88 -6.17 -23.89
N HIS A 28 10.94 -5.57 -24.46
CA HIS A 28 11.78 -4.56 -23.81
C HIS A 28 12.19 -4.94 -22.37
N ARG A 29 11.44 -4.45 -21.37
CA ARG A 29 11.66 -4.65 -19.92
C ARG A 29 10.83 -5.80 -19.32
N GLY A 30 10.07 -6.51 -20.14
CA GLY A 30 9.19 -7.61 -19.75
C GLY A 30 9.66 -8.97 -20.25
N ILE A 31 8.84 -9.99 -19.97
CA ILE A 31 9.15 -11.39 -20.29
C ILE A 31 8.27 -11.82 -21.47
N LEU A 32 8.91 -12.31 -22.53
CA LEU A 32 8.20 -12.92 -23.67
C LEU A 32 7.65 -14.28 -23.28
N ILE A 33 6.36 -14.48 -23.54
CA ILE A 33 5.67 -15.75 -23.40
C ILE A 33 4.92 -16.07 -24.70
N TYR A 34 4.71 -17.35 -24.96
CA TYR A 34 3.88 -17.82 -26.06
C TYR A 34 2.57 -18.33 -25.47
N TYR A 35 1.45 -17.87 -26.02
CA TYR A 35 0.11 -18.14 -25.49
C TYR A 35 -0.79 -18.81 -26.53
N GLY A 36 -1.48 -19.87 -26.12
CA GLY A 36 -2.43 -20.62 -26.94
C GLY A 36 -1.77 -21.61 -27.90
N LYS A 37 -2.61 -22.39 -28.60
CA LYS A 37 -2.16 -23.43 -29.55
C LYS A 37 -1.39 -22.88 -30.75
N ASN A 38 -1.62 -21.60 -31.08
CA ASN A 38 -0.96 -20.90 -32.18
C ASN A 38 0.35 -20.21 -31.74
N GLU A 39 0.79 -20.43 -30.49
CA GLU A 39 2.00 -19.83 -29.92
C GLU A 39 2.06 -18.30 -30.11
N SER A 40 0.96 -17.61 -29.80
CA SER A 40 0.91 -16.15 -29.96
C SER A 40 1.86 -15.45 -28.98
N GLU A 41 2.74 -14.61 -29.51
CA GLU A 41 3.70 -13.83 -28.70
C GLU A 41 2.96 -12.81 -27.82
N LYS A 42 3.20 -12.88 -26.52
CA LYS A 42 2.67 -11.96 -25.51
C LYS A 42 3.77 -11.57 -24.53
N CYS A 43 3.67 -10.36 -24.00
CA CYS A 43 4.61 -9.85 -23.00
C CYS A 43 3.96 -9.78 -21.63
N LEU A 44 4.64 -10.35 -20.63
CA LEU A 44 4.35 -10.11 -19.22
C LEU A 44 5.16 -8.91 -18.74
N CYS A 45 4.48 -7.81 -18.46
CA CYS A 45 5.13 -6.58 -18.01
C CYS A 45 5.26 -6.52 -16.48
N PRO A 46 6.42 -6.13 -15.96
CA PRO A 46 6.52 -5.78 -14.54
C PRO A 46 5.65 -4.55 -14.23
N PRO A 47 5.25 -4.33 -12.96
CA PRO A 47 4.34 -3.23 -12.58
C PRO A 47 4.80 -1.82 -12.97
N SER A 48 6.11 -1.64 -13.13
CA SER A 48 6.75 -0.38 -13.55
C SER A 48 6.61 -0.07 -15.04
N TYR A 49 6.11 -0.99 -15.86
CA TYR A 49 5.97 -0.81 -17.31
C TYR A 49 4.61 -1.32 -17.81
N TYR A 50 4.16 -0.81 -18.96
CA TYR A 50 2.90 -1.20 -19.58
C TYR A 50 2.95 -1.07 -21.11
N GLY A 51 1.87 -1.50 -21.77
CA GLY A 51 1.78 -1.63 -23.22
C GLY A 51 1.94 -3.08 -23.68
N SER A 52 1.63 -3.35 -24.95
CA SER A 52 1.71 -4.71 -25.53
C SER A 52 3.12 -5.31 -25.52
N ARG A 53 4.15 -4.46 -25.42
CA ARG A 53 5.57 -4.81 -25.42
C ARG A 53 6.32 -4.23 -24.21
N CYS A 54 5.60 -3.79 -23.18
CA CYS A 54 6.19 -3.14 -21.99
C CYS A 54 7.05 -1.91 -22.35
N GLN A 55 6.67 -1.19 -23.40
CA GLN A 55 7.41 -0.05 -23.96
C GLN A 55 7.22 1.25 -23.17
N TYR A 56 6.14 1.37 -22.40
CA TYR A 56 5.82 2.58 -21.67
C TYR A 56 6.14 2.42 -20.20
N GLN A 57 6.88 3.38 -19.65
CA GLN A 57 7.16 3.42 -18.22
C GLN A 57 5.92 3.93 -17.48
N ASN A 58 5.54 3.22 -16.42
CA ASN A 58 4.43 3.60 -15.58
C ASN A 58 4.78 4.85 -14.76
N GLN A 59 3.86 5.81 -14.75
CA GLN A 59 4.02 7.02 -13.96
C GLN A 59 3.77 6.69 -12.48
N ARG A 60 4.51 7.34 -11.58
CA ARG A 60 4.47 6.98 -10.15
C ARG A 60 4.88 8.12 -9.23
N VAL A 61 4.51 7.96 -7.96
CA VAL A 61 5.09 8.70 -6.84
C VAL A 61 6.14 7.83 -6.18
N SER A 62 7.35 8.34 -6.06
CA SER A 62 8.46 7.78 -5.29
C SER A 62 8.51 8.48 -3.94
N LEU A 63 8.02 7.82 -2.91
CA LEU A 63 7.90 8.34 -1.56
C LEU A 63 9.03 7.82 -0.67
N THR A 64 9.74 8.71 0.01
CA THR A 64 10.72 8.38 1.04
C THR A 64 10.27 8.94 2.39
N LEU A 65 9.88 8.05 3.30
CA LEU A 65 9.42 8.40 4.65
C LEU A 65 10.47 8.06 5.70
N ARG A 66 10.61 8.94 6.69
CA ARG A 66 11.22 8.63 7.99
C ARG A 66 10.21 8.93 9.09
N PHE A 67 10.12 8.05 10.08
CA PHE A 67 9.28 8.29 11.24
C PHE A 67 10.15 8.70 12.43
N ARG A 68 9.76 9.77 13.11
CA ARG A 68 10.28 10.15 14.42
C ARG A 68 9.33 9.69 15.50
N ASN A 69 9.92 9.18 16.57
CA ASN A 69 9.21 8.81 17.76
C ASN A 69 9.17 10.00 18.73
N GLU A 70 7.96 10.47 19.06
CA GLU A 70 7.74 11.32 20.23
C GLU A 70 6.91 10.55 21.26
N ASN A 71 7.57 10.08 22.32
CA ASN A 71 7.00 9.42 23.50
C ASN A 71 6.36 8.02 23.29
N LEU A 72 6.55 7.35 22.16
CA LEU A 72 6.14 5.95 21.98
C LEU A 72 7.02 5.02 22.83
N ASN A 73 6.40 3.98 23.35
CA ASN A 73 7.14 2.89 23.96
C ASN A 73 7.97 2.18 22.88
N LYS A 74 9.16 1.72 23.25
CA LYS A 74 10.07 1.00 22.34
C LYS A 74 9.43 -0.25 21.73
N LEU A 75 8.43 -0.83 22.40
CA LEU A 75 7.75 -2.07 22.03
C LEU A 75 6.41 -1.84 21.29
N ASP A 76 6.00 -0.59 21.07
CA ASP A 76 4.76 -0.32 20.32
C ASP A 76 4.92 -0.80 18.87
N ILE A 77 3.88 -1.44 18.33
CA ILE A 77 3.90 -1.94 16.94
C ILE A 77 2.82 -1.22 16.17
N MET A 78 3.22 -0.51 15.12
CA MET A 78 2.29 0.27 14.31
C MET A 78 2.10 -0.35 12.94
N GLY A 79 0.86 -0.38 12.48
CA GLY A 79 0.50 -0.59 11.10
C GLY A 79 0.33 0.77 10.42
N ILE A 80 1.12 1.03 9.39
CA ILE A 80 1.06 2.28 8.64
C ILE A 80 0.55 1.98 7.24
N ILE A 81 -0.57 2.62 6.87
CA ILE A 81 -1.20 2.46 5.57
C ILE A 81 -0.99 3.75 4.79
N ILE A 82 -0.45 3.62 3.60
CA ILE A 82 -0.06 4.73 2.74
C ILE A 82 -0.88 4.60 1.48
N THR A 83 -1.67 5.61 1.16
CA THR A 83 -2.60 5.61 0.03
C THR A 83 -2.35 6.81 -0.87
N LEU A 84 -2.33 6.58 -2.17
CA LEU A 84 -2.41 7.65 -3.16
C LEU A 84 -3.88 7.84 -3.51
N ILE A 85 -4.41 9.04 -3.27
CA ILE A 85 -5.81 9.38 -3.52
C ILE A 85 -5.91 10.55 -4.49
N ASP A 86 -6.96 10.57 -5.30
CA ASP A 86 -7.30 11.76 -6.10
C ASP A 86 -8.17 12.74 -5.29
N ASN A 87 -8.47 13.89 -5.90
CA ASN A 87 -9.33 14.93 -5.32
C ASN A 87 -10.78 14.48 -5.06
N ALA A 88 -11.24 13.41 -5.71
CA ALA A 88 -12.55 12.79 -5.44
C ALA A 88 -12.48 11.76 -4.28
N GLY A 89 -11.30 11.55 -3.68
CA GLY A 89 -11.09 10.56 -2.64
C GLY A 89 -10.95 9.12 -3.15
N VAL A 90 -10.81 8.92 -4.47
CA VAL A 90 -10.64 7.60 -5.06
C VAL A 90 -9.20 7.13 -4.87
N ILE A 91 -9.06 5.95 -4.24
CA ILE A 91 -7.76 5.31 -4.02
C ILE A 91 -7.19 4.82 -5.36
N GLN A 92 -6.02 5.33 -5.72
CA GLN A 92 -5.25 4.99 -6.91
C GLN A 92 -4.35 3.77 -6.66
N SER A 93 -3.65 3.78 -5.53
CA SER A 93 -2.82 2.69 -5.04
C SER A 93 -2.64 2.81 -3.53
N HIS A 94 -2.15 1.73 -2.92
CA HIS A 94 -1.85 1.70 -1.50
C HIS A 94 -0.66 0.79 -1.22
N GLU A 95 0.02 1.05 -0.12
CA GLU A 95 1.12 0.28 0.44
C GLU A 95 0.94 0.21 1.97
N GLN A 96 1.44 -0.85 2.58
CA GLN A 96 1.37 -1.04 4.03
C GLN A 96 2.76 -1.36 4.59
N VAL A 97 3.13 -0.71 5.69
CA VAL A 97 4.38 -0.99 6.40
C VAL A 97 4.09 -1.25 7.87
N THR A 98 4.91 -2.08 8.49
CA THR A 98 4.90 -2.27 9.95
C THR A 98 6.09 -1.50 10.50
N TYR A 99 5.85 -0.66 11.49
CA TYR A 99 6.87 0.17 12.11
C TYR A 99 6.99 -0.19 13.59
N ILE A 100 8.22 -0.49 14.03
CA ILE A 100 8.55 -0.83 15.41
C ILE A 100 9.65 0.12 15.88
N PRO A 101 9.43 1.01 16.87
CA PRO A 101 10.39 2.06 17.23
C PRO A 101 11.79 1.56 17.59
N ILE A 102 11.92 0.44 18.29
CA ILE A 102 13.23 -0.10 18.68
C ILE A 102 14.08 -0.56 17.48
N HIS A 103 13.43 -0.96 16.38
CA HIS A 103 14.08 -1.48 15.19
C HIS A 103 14.19 -0.42 14.08
N ASP A 104 13.14 0.38 13.90
CA ASP A 104 12.93 1.17 12.70
C ASP A 104 13.15 2.68 12.86
N CYS A 105 13.54 3.17 14.04
CA CYS A 105 13.64 4.62 14.31
C CYS A 105 14.57 5.38 13.35
N ASN A 106 15.57 4.71 12.78
CA ASN A 106 16.50 5.28 11.81
C ASN A 106 16.25 4.80 10.37
N THR A 107 15.24 3.96 10.16
CA THR A 107 14.93 3.37 8.85
C THR A 107 14.24 4.38 7.94
N LYS A 108 14.71 4.46 6.69
CA LYS A 108 14.04 5.21 5.62
C LYS A 108 13.22 4.26 4.77
N PHE A 109 11.91 4.49 4.72
CA PHE A 109 10.98 3.69 3.92
C PHE A 109 10.86 4.28 2.52
N ASN A 110 11.41 3.57 1.53
CA ASN A 110 11.23 3.90 0.11
C ASN A 110 10.05 3.11 -0.47
N ILE A 111 9.08 3.83 -1.03
CA ILE A 111 7.76 3.30 -1.40
C ILE A 111 7.37 3.87 -2.76
N TYR A 112 6.84 3.01 -3.64
CA TYR A 112 6.38 3.41 -4.97
C TYR A 112 4.86 3.30 -5.04
N LEU A 113 4.18 4.42 -5.21
CA LEU A 113 2.73 4.47 -5.41
C LEU A 113 2.44 4.69 -6.89
N LEU A 114 1.71 3.75 -7.50
CA LEU A 114 1.34 3.80 -8.91
C LEU A 114 -0.01 4.50 -9.09
N TYR A 115 -0.18 5.22 -10.20
CA TYR A 115 -1.50 5.68 -10.59
C TYR A 115 -2.31 4.49 -11.14
N ARG A 116 -3.63 4.53 -10.95
CA ARG A 116 -4.52 3.50 -11.47
C ARG A 116 -4.55 3.54 -13.00
N ASP A 117 -4.80 4.73 -13.54
CA ASP A 117 -4.84 4.97 -14.97
C ASP A 117 -3.42 5.11 -15.52
N ARG A 118 -3.20 4.55 -16.73
CA ARG A 118 -1.91 4.55 -17.42
C ARG A 118 -2.12 5.07 -18.84
N PRO A 119 -1.74 6.33 -19.16
CA PRO A 119 -1.11 7.31 -18.28
C PRO A 119 -2.07 7.87 -17.21
N LYS A 120 -1.51 8.56 -16.21
CA LYS A 120 -2.30 9.22 -15.17
C LYS A 120 -3.09 10.40 -15.75
N ASP A 121 -4.22 10.71 -15.12
CA ASP A 121 -5.05 11.85 -15.49
C ASP A 121 -4.42 13.15 -15.00
N THR A 122 -4.02 14.02 -15.94
CA THR A 122 -3.36 15.29 -15.63
C THR A 122 -4.33 16.39 -15.16
N THR A 123 -5.64 16.16 -15.30
CA THR A 123 -6.67 17.11 -14.83
C THR A 123 -6.95 16.96 -13.33
N LYS A 124 -6.52 15.85 -12.72
CA LYS A 124 -6.74 15.54 -11.31
C LYS A 124 -5.57 15.95 -10.44
N ASN A 125 -5.90 16.38 -9.23
CA ASN A 125 -4.93 16.58 -8.16
C ASN A 125 -4.82 15.31 -7.32
N TYR A 126 -3.60 14.99 -6.92
CA TYR A 126 -3.31 13.78 -6.14
C TYR A 126 -2.66 14.13 -4.81
N THR A 127 -3.01 13.39 -3.78
CA THR A 127 -2.43 13.50 -2.44
C THR A 127 -2.07 12.12 -1.91
N ILE A 128 -1.05 12.08 -1.05
CA ILE A 128 -0.63 10.88 -0.36
C ILE A 128 -1.20 10.98 1.05
N ARG A 129 -2.13 10.09 1.41
CA ARG A 129 -2.65 9.97 2.78
C ARG A 129 -1.95 8.82 3.49
N ILE A 130 -1.45 9.10 4.68
CA ILE A 130 -0.69 8.17 5.51
C ILE A 130 -1.46 8.04 6.82
N ASP A 131 -1.89 6.83 7.16
CA ASP A 131 -2.68 6.54 8.34
C ASP A 131 -1.92 5.56 9.23
N ALA A 132 -1.76 5.89 10.51
CA ALA A 132 -1.11 5.04 11.50
C ALA A 132 -2.13 4.40 12.44
N TYR A 133 -1.90 3.13 12.76
CA TYR A 133 -2.73 2.31 13.62
C TYR A 133 -1.87 1.55 14.63
N ASP A 134 -2.38 1.34 15.85
CA ASP A 134 -1.87 0.32 16.75
C ASP A 134 -2.14 -1.05 16.15
N LYS A 135 -1.09 -1.86 15.94
CA LYS A 135 -1.21 -3.13 15.22
C LYS A 135 -1.73 -4.28 16.10
N ILE A 136 -1.68 -4.11 17.43
CA ILE A 136 -2.15 -5.12 18.37
C ILE A 136 -3.68 -5.06 18.46
N ASN A 137 -4.23 -3.87 18.73
CA ASN A 137 -5.66 -3.65 18.95
C ASN A 137 -6.37 -3.07 17.72
N LEU A 138 -5.64 -2.80 16.63
CA LEU A 138 -6.16 -2.20 15.39
C LEU A 138 -6.81 -0.82 15.60
N LEU A 139 -6.31 -0.05 16.58
CA LEU A 139 -6.81 1.27 16.92
C LEU A 139 -6.18 2.34 16.04
N TYR A 140 -6.99 3.29 15.56
CA TYR A 140 -6.49 4.43 14.80
C TYR A 140 -5.69 5.39 15.69
N LEU A 141 -4.54 5.87 15.22
CA LEU A 141 -3.65 6.76 15.98
C LEU A 141 -3.52 8.15 15.36
N ALA A 142 -3.23 8.24 14.06
CA ALA A 142 -2.95 9.51 13.40
C ALA A 142 -3.10 9.43 11.87
N SER A 143 -3.24 10.60 11.23
CA SER A 143 -3.17 10.78 9.77
C SER A 143 -2.15 11.84 9.39
N TRP A 144 -1.63 11.77 8.17
CA TRP A 144 -0.91 12.84 7.49
C TRP A 144 -1.32 12.89 6.03
N THR A 145 -1.24 14.08 5.43
CA THR A 145 -1.49 14.27 4.00
C THR A 145 -0.33 15.02 3.36
N LEU A 146 0.24 14.46 2.30
CA LEU A 146 1.32 15.07 1.53
C LEU A 146 0.85 15.36 0.09
N PRO A 147 0.98 16.60 -0.41
CA PRO A 147 0.54 16.95 -1.75
C PRO A 147 1.51 16.45 -2.84
N VAL A 148 0.98 15.95 -3.95
CA VAL A 148 1.77 15.67 -5.17
C VAL A 148 1.75 16.89 -6.08
N LYS A 149 2.79 17.73 -6.00
CA LYS A 149 2.81 19.06 -6.62
C LYS A 149 2.95 19.06 -8.15
N PHE A 150 3.74 18.15 -8.72
CA PHE A 150 4.16 18.24 -10.12
C PHE A 150 3.48 17.19 -10.99
N ILE A 151 2.23 17.44 -11.35
CA ILE A 151 1.39 16.49 -12.11
C ILE A 151 1.99 16.21 -13.51
N PHE A 152 2.73 17.13 -14.11
CA PHE A 152 3.38 16.88 -15.41
C PHE A 152 4.55 15.87 -15.35
N MET A 153 5.16 15.66 -14.18
CA MET A 153 6.33 14.77 -14.09
C MET A 153 5.91 13.29 -14.13
N PRO A 154 6.57 12.44 -14.95
CA PRO A 154 6.33 11.00 -14.94
C PRO A 154 6.60 10.36 -13.57
N VAL A 155 7.61 10.87 -12.85
CA VAL A 155 7.96 10.44 -11.50
C VAL A 155 7.97 11.63 -10.55
N ASN A 156 7.08 11.62 -9.56
CA ASN A 156 7.10 12.60 -8.47
C ASN A 156 7.89 12.05 -7.29
N ARG A 157 8.96 12.73 -6.89
CA ARG A 157 9.72 12.37 -5.69
C ARG A 157 9.22 13.20 -4.51
N VAL A 158 8.73 12.52 -3.49
CA VAL A 158 8.24 13.14 -2.24
C VAL A 158 9.04 12.56 -1.10
N SER A 159 9.58 13.41 -0.23
CA SER A 159 10.24 12.96 0.98
C SER A 159 9.71 13.74 2.18
N ALA A 160 9.40 13.02 3.24
CA ALA A 160 8.87 13.60 4.46
C ALA A 160 9.41 12.86 5.69
N GLU A 161 9.57 13.62 6.76
CA GLU A 161 9.79 13.10 8.10
C GLU A 161 8.53 13.36 8.92
N LEU A 162 7.92 12.29 9.41
CA LEU A 162 6.65 12.34 10.14
C LEU A 162 6.87 11.97 11.60
N VAL A 163 6.19 12.68 12.50
CA VAL A 163 6.23 12.39 13.93
C VAL A 163 5.03 11.52 14.27
N ILE A 164 5.26 10.31 14.77
CA ILE A 164 4.18 9.45 15.25
C ILE A 164 3.96 9.74 16.74
N PRO A 165 2.74 10.14 17.13
CA PRO A 165 2.43 10.45 18.52
C PRO A 165 2.19 9.20 19.37
N ALA A 166 2.62 9.26 20.63
CA ALA A 166 2.53 8.17 21.60
C ALA A 166 1.12 7.63 21.87
N ARG A 167 0.12 8.52 21.88
CA ARG A 167 -1.31 8.27 22.12
C ARG A 167 -2.03 9.60 21.99
N TYR A 168 -2.66 9.87 20.85
CA TYR A 168 -3.79 10.78 20.86
C TYR A 168 -5.04 9.93 20.98
N HIS A 169 -5.70 9.97 22.14
CA HIS A 169 -7.15 9.84 22.09
C HIS A 169 -7.62 11.03 21.27
N CYS A 170 -8.01 10.81 20.01
CA CYS A 170 -8.71 11.82 19.22
C CYS A 170 -10.07 12.08 19.89
N HIS A 171 -10.05 12.80 21.00
CA HIS A 171 -11.21 13.22 21.77
C HIS A 171 -11.61 14.62 21.30
N ARG A 172 -11.73 14.81 19.98
CA ARG A 172 -12.40 15.99 19.44
C ARG A 172 -13.83 15.59 19.12
N VAL A 173 -14.75 16.05 19.96
CA VAL A 173 -16.16 16.19 19.58
C VAL A 173 -16.18 17.18 18.42
N CYS A 174 -16.45 16.68 17.22
CA CYS A 174 -16.51 17.50 16.02
C CYS A 174 -17.78 18.33 16.07
N ASN A 175 -17.71 19.50 16.68
CA ASN A 175 -18.79 20.48 16.65
C ASN A 175 -18.80 21.10 15.25
N LEU A 176 -19.80 20.74 14.46
CA LEU A 176 -20.07 21.23 13.10
C LEU A 176 -20.52 22.71 13.06
N GLN A 177 -20.15 23.51 14.05
CA GLN A 177 -20.47 24.93 14.08
C GLN A 177 -19.22 25.67 14.46
N HIS A 178 -18.55 26.23 13.45
CA HIS A 178 -17.97 27.56 13.42
C HIS A 178 -17.08 27.65 12.17
N ARG A 179 -17.71 28.11 11.09
CA ARG A 179 -17.03 28.85 10.03
C ARG A 179 -16.36 30.06 10.68
N GLU A 180 -15.17 30.36 10.17
CA GLU A 180 -14.37 31.58 10.36
C GLU A 180 -13.41 31.65 11.55
N GLN A 181 -12.14 31.71 11.13
CA GLN A 181 -11.03 32.43 11.75
C GLN A 181 -10.61 32.03 13.16
N GLN A 182 -9.61 31.15 13.25
CA GLN A 182 -8.57 31.26 14.28
C GLN A 182 -7.31 30.45 13.94
N LYS A 183 -6.19 31.20 13.95
CA LYS A 183 -4.77 30.84 14.09
C LYS A 183 -4.35 29.35 13.99
N LEU A 184 -3.53 29.13 12.97
CA LEU A 184 -2.52 28.08 12.77
C LEU A 184 -2.03 27.42 14.08
N VAL A 185 -2.62 26.28 14.42
CA VAL A 185 -2.00 25.24 15.26
C VAL A 185 -2.10 23.98 14.42
N ASN A 186 -0.98 23.26 14.24
CA ASN A 186 -0.86 22.05 13.41
C ASN A 186 -1.92 20.98 13.80
N THR A 187 -3.11 21.06 13.20
CA THR A 187 -4.24 20.15 13.42
C THR A 187 -4.36 19.13 12.29
N GLU A 188 -3.25 18.49 11.90
CA GLU A 188 -3.27 17.46 10.85
C GLU A 188 -3.51 16.04 11.41
N PHE A 189 -3.58 15.86 12.73
CA PHE A 189 -3.37 14.55 13.35
C PHE A 189 -4.64 13.75 13.73
N CYS A 190 -5.86 14.27 13.55
CA CYS A 190 -7.09 13.56 13.96
C CYS A 190 -8.17 13.48 12.87
N ARG A 191 -8.70 12.27 12.65
CA ARG A 191 -9.91 12.03 11.87
C ARG A 191 -11.13 12.29 12.75
N CYS A 192 -11.98 13.23 12.34
CA CYS A 192 -13.26 13.49 12.98
C CYS A 192 -14.25 12.35 12.68
N GLU A 193 -14.61 11.56 13.68
CA GLU A 193 -15.80 10.70 13.60
C GLU A 193 -17.04 11.58 13.79
N SER A 194 -17.82 11.73 12.72
CA SER A 194 -19.15 12.31 12.83
C SER A 194 -20.03 11.39 13.68
N LYS A 195 -20.77 11.94 14.64
CA LYS A 195 -21.78 11.21 15.44
C LYS A 195 -22.96 10.68 14.62
N ASN A 196 -22.97 10.87 13.29
CA ASN A 196 -23.84 10.14 12.39
C ASN A 196 -23.12 8.87 11.90
N PRO A 197 -23.58 7.66 12.28
CA PRO A 197 -22.96 6.40 11.85
C PRO A 197 -23.00 6.16 10.32
N GLN A 198 -23.56 7.08 9.54
CA GLN A 198 -23.87 6.89 8.12
C GLN A 198 -22.92 7.58 7.12
N THR A 199 -21.90 8.34 7.53
CA THR A 199 -21.06 9.07 6.55
C THR A 199 -19.55 8.85 6.62
N THR A 200 -19.04 7.98 7.51
CA THR A 200 -17.61 7.56 7.46
C THR A 200 -17.38 6.08 7.75
N PHE A 201 -18.42 5.25 7.73
CA PHE A 201 -18.25 3.82 7.49
C PHE A 201 -18.20 3.64 5.98
N LEU A 202 -17.01 3.35 5.44
CA LEU A 202 -16.97 2.60 4.19
C LEU A 202 -17.74 1.30 4.48
N ASP A 203 -18.86 1.07 3.79
CA ASP A 203 -19.75 -0.09 4.02
C ASP A 203 -18.94 -1.33 4.38
N ARG A 204 -18.94 -1.72 5.67
CA ARG A 204 -18.32 -2.98 6.10
C ARG A 204 -18.83 -4.15 5.26
N GLU A 205 -20.06 -4.04 4.77
CA GLU A 205 -20.73 -5.00 3.88
C GLU A 205 -20.03 -5.21 2.54
N LYS A 206 -19.24 -4.25 2.05
CA LYS A 206 -18.47 -4.39 0.78
C LYS A 206 -17.02 -4.84 1.01
N CYS A 207 -16.55 -4.88 2.25
CA CYS A 207 -15.20 -5.32 2.58
C CYS A 207 -15.14 -6.83 2.84
N ASN A 208 -14.26 -7.52 2.14
CA ASN A 208 -13.99 -8.94 2.34
C ASN A 208 -12.68 -9.12 3.14
N CYS A 209 -12.65 -8.59 4.35
CA CYS A 209 -11.58 -8.79 5.33
C CYS A 209 -12.00 -9.84 6.37
N SER A 210 -11.05 -10.47 7.05
CA SER A 210 -11.37 -11.35 8.18
C SER A 210 -12.08 -10.57 9.31
N SER A 211 -12.91 -11.26 10.10
CA SER A 211 -13.80 -10.63 11.08
C SER A 211 -13.08 -9.89 12.21
N ASP A 212 -11.86 -10.28 12.54
CA ASP A 212 -10.97 -9.70 13.55
C ASP A 212 -9.94 -8.73 12.95
N SER A 213 -10.12 -8.33 11.68
CA SER A 213 -9.26 -7.39 10.99
C SER A 213 -10.00 -6.10 10.65
N LEU A 214 -9.25 -5.03 10.43
CA LEU A 214 -9.83 -3.72 10.13
C LEU A 214 -9.87 -3.49 8.62
N CYS A 215 -11.04 -3.21 8.05
CA CYS A 215 -11.13 -2.72 6.68
C CYS A 215 -10.86 -1.21 6.64
N VAL A 216 -9.88 -0.81 5.84
CA VAL A 216 -9.47 0.59 5.69
C VAL A 216 -9.94 1.21 4.39
N GLY A 217 -10.20 0.39 3.37
CA GLY A 217 -10.51 0.88 2.03
C GLY A 217 -10.83 -0.25 1.06
N ILE A 218 -11.21 0.14 -0.16
CA ILE A 218 -11.32 -0.77 -1.30
C ILE A 218 -10.61 -0.12 -2.49
N VAL A 219 -9.75 -0.89 -3.16
CA VAL A 219 -9.06 -0.48 -4.39
C VAL A 219 -9.17 -1.58 -5.43
N HIS A 220 -9.57 -1.24 -6.66
CA HIS A 220 -9.80 -2.23 -7.73
C HIS A 220 -10.71 -3.40 -7.31
N ASN A 221 -11.79 -3.12 -6.57
CA ASN A 221 -12.70 -4.12 -6.01
C ASN A 221 -12.02 -5.14 -5.05
N ARG A 222 -10.88 -4.75 -4.46
CA ARG A 222 -10.17 -5.51 -3.43
C ARG A 222 -10.09 -4.71 -2.15
N SER A 223 -10.46 -5.33 -1.05
CA SER A 223 -10.40 -4.70 0.27
C SER A 223 -8.96 -4.50 0.71
N ILE A 224 -8.72 -3.37 1.37
CA ILE A 224 -7.48 -3.03 2.05
C ILE A 224 -7.71 -3.38 3.52
N CYS A 225 -7.09 -4.45 3.98
CA CYS A 225 -7.28 -4.98 5.32
C CYS A 225 -6.00 -4.76 6.13
N LEU A 226 -6.16 -4.33 7.37
CA LEU A 226 -5.09 -4.30 8.37
C LEU A 226 -5.23 -5.52 9.27
N CYS A 227 -4.24 -6.41 9.22
CA CYS A 227 -4.28 -7.68 9.93
C CYS A 227 -3.73 -7.57 11.36
N PRO A 228 -4.35 -8.25 12.34
CA PRO A 228 -3.74 -8.44 13.65
C PRO A 228 -2.47 -9.29 13.53
N LEU A 229 -1.59 -9.26 14.54
CA LEU A 229 -0.31 -9.99 14.52
C LEU A 229 -0.46 -11.51 14.34
N THR A 230 -1.62 -12.07 14.65
CA THR A 230 -1.94 -13.50 14.55
C THR A 230 -2.34 -13.94 13.14
N LYS A 231 -2.51 -13.00 12.20
CA LYS A 231 -2.93 -13.27 10.82
C LYS A 231 -2.08 -12.51 9.80
N MET A 232 -2.09 -13.01 8.57
CA MET A 232 -1.38 -12.47 7.42
C MET A 232 -2.23 -12.63 6.15
N SER A 233 -1.68 -12.23 5.00
CA SER A 233 -2.32 -12.13 3.67
C SER A 233 -3.14 -10.85 3.44
N PRO A 234 -3.40 -10.45 2.18
CA PRO A 234 -4.11 -9.22 1.86
C PRO A 234 -5.52 -9.07 2.47
N ARG A 235 -6.17 -10.18 2.84
CA ARG A 235 -7.49 -10.22 3.47
C ARG A 235 -7.48 -10.74 4.91
N CYS A 236 -6.30 -10.99 5.46
CA CYS A 236 -6.13 -11.48 6.83
C CYS A 236 -6.78 -12.85 7.11
N PHE A 237 -6.91 -13.75 6.14
CA PHE A 237 -7.50 -15.08 6.37
C PHE A 237 -6.46 -16.15 6.74
N ILE A 238 -5.18 -15.92 6.45
CA ILE A 238 -4.11 -16.88 6.70
C ILE A 238 -3.56 -16.62 8.11
N LYS A 239 -3.37 -17.68 8.90
CA LYS A 239 -2.76 -17.58 10.23
C LYS A 239 -1.28 -17.24 10.10
N SER A 240 -0.79 -16.33 10.93
CA SER A 240 0.63 -16.01 10.97
C SER A 240 1.40 -17.03 11.81
N ILE A 241 2.73 -17.01 11.70
CA ILE A 241 3.62 -17.76 12.60
C ILE A 241 3.42 -17.37 14.08
N CYS A 242 2.87 -16.19 14.34
CA CYS A 242 2.60 -15.64 15.66
C CYS A 242 1.20 -15.98 16.19
N GLN A 243 0.51 -16.98 15.62
CA GLN A 243 -0.85 -17.37 16.05
C GLN A 243 -0.90 -17.71 17.55
N LYS A 244 0.13 -18.38 18.06
CA LYS A 244 0.41 -18.51 19.49
C LYS A 244 1.72 -17.77 19.73
N ASN A 245 1.79 -16.93 20.74
CA ASN A 245 3.03 -16.21 21.03
C ASN A 245 4.12 -17.22 21.42
N ILE A 246 5.06 -17.49 20.51
CA ILE A 246 6.15 -18.47 20.69
C ILE A 246 7.26 -17.88 21.58
N CYS A 247 7.27 -16.55 21.73
CA CYS A 247 8.30 -15.85 22.50
C CYS A 247 8.11 -16.08 24.00
N MET A 248 9.23 -16.34 24.70
CA MET A 248 9.28 -16.48 26.16
C MET A 248 9.57 -15.13 26.84
N ASN A 249 9.49 -15.09 28.18
CA ASN A 249 9.89 -13.94 29.02
C ASN A 249 9.20 -12.61 28.66
N GLY A 250 7.93 -12.65 28.27
CA GLY A 250 7.18 -11.45 27.89
C GLY A 250 7.56 -10.87 26.52
N GLY A 251 8.34 -11.59 25.71
CA GLY A 251 8.57 -11.21 24.32
C GLY A 251 7.29 -11.27 23.49
N LEU A 252 7.19 -10.42 22.47
CA LEU A 252 6.05 -10.36 21.57
C LEU A 252 6.45 -10.82 20.17
N CYS A 253 5.80 -11.87 19.67
CA CYS A 253 5.99 -12.32 18.30
C CYS A 253 5.36 -11.33 17.33
N VAL A 254 6.18 -10.78 16.43
CA VAL A 254 5.74 -9.92 15.33
C VAL A 254 6.04 -10.65 14.02
N PRO A 255 5.02 -10.97 13.19
CA PRO A 255 5.30 -11.59 11.91
C PRO A 255 6.10 -10.58 11.08
N HIS A 256 7.25 -11.02 10.58
CA HIS A 256 7.97 -10.20 9.61
C HIS A 256 7.02 -9.97 8.44
N ASN A 257 6.77 -8.70 8.14
CA ASN A 257 5.98 -8.34 6.99
C ASN A 257 6.91 -8.59 5.79
N ASP A 258 6.95 -9.83 5.31
CA ASP A 258 7.67 -10.12 4.08
C ASP A 258 7.09 -9.17 3.05
N ARG A 259 7.90 -8.18 2.66
CA ARG A 259 7.75 -7.54 1.37
C ARG A 259 7.96 -8.64 0.33
N ILE A 260 6.91 -9.43 0.09
CA ILE A 260 6.62 -10.03 -1.20
C ILE A 260 5.62 -9.09 -1.90
N SER A 261 5.93 -7.80 -1.89
CA SER A 261 6.03 -7.16 -3.19
C SER A 261 7.27 -7.77 -3.82
N LEU A 262 7.15 -8.27 -5.04
CA LEU A 262 8.29 -8.68 -5.86
C LEU A 262 9.19 -7.47 -6.18
N THR A 263 9.77 -6.81 -5.18
CA THR A 263 10.76 -5.75 -5.32
C THR A 263 12.14 -6.39 -5.45
N ASN A 264 12.30 -7.20 -6.48
CA ASN A 264 13.56 -7.48 -7.18
C ASN A 264 13.26 -7.56 -8.68
N PHE A 265 12.55 -6.55 -9.18
CA PHE A 265 12.58 -6.21 -10.60
C PHE A 265 13.13 -4.78 -10.72
N THR A 266 14.43 -4.66 -10.45
CA THR A 266 15.28 -3.65 -11.10
C THR A 266 15.48 -4.00 -12.56
#